data_AF-A0A8T5ACV2-F1
#
_entry.id   AF-A0A8T5ACV2-F1
#
_cell.length_a   1.000
_cell.length_b   1.000
_cell.length_c   1.000
_cell.angle_alpha   90.00
_cell.angle_beta   90.00
_cell.angle_gamma   90.00
#
_symmetry.space_group_name_H-M   'P 1'
#
loop_
_entity.id
_entity.type
_entity.pdbx_description
1 polymer ?
#
loop_
_entity_poly.entity_id
_entity_poly.type
_entity_poly.pdbx_seq_one_letter_code
_entity_poly.pdbx_strand_id
1 'polypeptide(L)'
;MGKKPITERISEMRAAGLSKEEIVRVLYLEKYPIYEITESLALSSNELSSLNERLRLYLLRCPVGHKFLDDPALHAPDAHYCVECKRWFNEWTLKDEIELEVRRLKEKELRRTKTSTL
;
A
#
# COMPACT_ATOMS: atom_id res chain seq x y z
N MET A 1 -12.63 12.92 -14.79
CA MET A 1 -12.40 11.57 -15.33
C MET A 1 -12.12 10.65 -14.15
N GLY A 2 -12.94 9.62 -13.95
CA GLY A 2 -12.75 8.66 -12.86
C GLY A 2 -11.53 7.77 -13.08
N LYS A 3 -11.00 7.19 -12.00
CA LYS A 3 -9.96 6.14 -12.11
C LYS A 3 -10.54 4.92 -12.82
N LYS A 4 -9.71 4.24 -13.60
CA LYS A 4 -10.07 2.95 -14.20
C LYS A 4 -10.35 1.91 -13.10
N PRO A 5 -11.15 0.89 -13.37
CA PRO A 5 -11.22 -0.28 -12.51
C PRO A 5 -9.82 -0.87 -12.27
N ILE A 6 -9.53 -1.28 -11.04
CA ILE A 6 -8.19 -1.75 -10.65
C ILE A 6 -7.75 -2.97 -11.47
N THR A 7 -8.67 -3.83 -11.87
CA THR A 7 -8.41 -5.03 -12.68
C THR A 7 -7.91 -4.68 -14.08
N GLU A 8 -8.53 -3.67 -14.72
CA GLU A 8 -8.08 -3.14 -16.01
C GLU A 8 -6.68 -2.53 -15.88
N ARG A 9 -6.47 -1.74 -14.82
CA ARG A 9 -5.17 -1.09 -14.57
C ARG A 9 -4.04 -2.10 -14.32
N ILE A 10 -4.32 -3.18 -13.59
CA ILE A 10 -3.38 -4.30 -13.38
C ILE A 10 -3.08 -5.00 -14.71
N SER A 11 -4.08 -5.24 -15.54
CA SER A 11 -3.90 -5.89 -16.85
C SER A 11 -2.95 -5.09 -17.75
N GLU A 12 -3.14 -3.77 -17.83
CA GLU A 12 -2.26 -2.87 -18.59
C GLU A 12 -0.81 -2.94 -18.11
N MET A 13 -0.59 -2.88 -16.80
CA MET A 13 0.76 -2.92 -16.24
C MET A 13 1.44 -4.28 -16.44
N ARG A 14 0.69 -5.38 -16.33
CA ARG A 14 1.22 -6.72 -16.65
C ARG A 14 1.58 -6.84 -18.13
N ALA A 15 0.75 -6.31 -19.03
CA ALA A 15 1.04 -6.27 -20.46
C ALA A 15 2.28 -5.42 -20.78
N ALA A 16 2.52 -4.36 -19.99
CA ALA A 16 3.73 -3.55 -20.05
C ALA A 16 4.96 -4.18 -19.35
N GLY A 17 4.83 -5.39 -18.80
CA GLY A 17 5.94 -6.14 -18.21
C GLY A 17 6.32 -5.74 -16.78
N LEU A 18 5.48 -4.98 -16.07
CA LEU A 18 5.76 -4.59 -14.68
C LEU A 18 5.65 -5.80 -13.75
N SER A 19 6.58 -5.88 -12.80
CA SER A 19 6.55 -6.85 -11.71
C SER A 19 5.39 -6.57 -10.74
N LYS A 20 4.99 -7.59 -9.97
CA LYS A 20 3.94 -7.47 -8.94
C LYS A 20 4.26 -6.34 -7.95
N GLU A 21 5.53 -6.16 -7.62
CA GLU A 21 6.02 -5.15 -6.69
C GLU A 21 5.92 -3.73 -7.25
N GLU A 22 6.28 -3.53 -8.52
CA GLU A 22 6.08 -2.26 -9.22
C GLU A 22 4.60 -1.91 -9.35
N ILE A 23 3.76 -2.89 -9.67
CA ILE A 23 2.31 -2.73 -9.74
C ILE A 23 1.74 -2.25 -8.41
N VAL A 24 2.14 -2.85 -7.28
CA VAL A 24 1.71 -2.40 -5.94
C VAL A 24 2.11 -0.95 -5.70
N ARG A 25 3.37 -0.59 -5.97
CA ARG A 25 3.87 0.77 -5.81
C ARG A 25 3.07 1.79 -6.63
N VAL A 26 2.81 1.48 -7.90
CA VAL A 26 2.05 2.36 -8.81
C VAL A 26 0.61 2.52 -8.32
N LEU A 27 -0.10 1.43 -8.03
CA LEU A 27 -1.50 1.51 -7.59
C LEU A 27 -1.64 2.25 -6.25
N TYR A 28 -0.68 2.06 -5.35
CA TYR A 28 -0.66 2.75 -4.07
C TYR A 28 -0.51 4.27 -4.25
N LEU A 29 0.40 4.71 -5.13
CA LEU A 29 0.59 6.12 -5.49
C LEU A 29 -0.60 6.69 -6.28
N GLU A 30 -1.22 5.89 -7.14
CA GLU A 30 -2.46 6.25 -7.87
C GLU A 30 -3.67 6.32 -6.93
N LYS A 31 -3.51 6.05 -5.63
CA LYS A 31 -4.54 6.05 -4.60
C LYS A 31 -5.68 5.05 -4.81
N TYR A 32 -5.36 3.85 -5.29
CA TYR A 32 -6.27 2.72 -5.09
C TYR A 32 -6.27 2.34 -3.59
N PRO A 33 -7.43 1.95 -3.02
CA PRO A 33 -7.48 1.47 -1.64
C PRO A 33 -6.59 0.24 -1.47
N ILE A 34 -5.85 0.17 -0.36
CA ILE A 34 -4.89 -0.93 -0.16
C ILE A 34 -5.58 -2.31 -0.18
N TYR A 35 -6.81 -2.41 0.34
CA TYR A 35 -7.58 -3.66 0.33
C TYR A 35 -7.94 -4.13 -1.10
N GLU A 36 -8.17 -3.21 -2.04
CA GLU A 36 -8.45 -3.56 -3.44
C GLU A 36 -7.19 -4.07 -4.12
N ILE A 37 -6.04 -3.44 -3.82
CA ILE A 37 -4.73 -3.85 -4.33
C ILE A 37 -4.41 -5.27 -3.86
N THR A 38 -4.56 -5.54 -2.57
CA THR A 38 -4.24 -6.86 -1.99
C THR A 38 -5.18 -7.95 -2.49
N GLU A 39 -6.47 -7.66 -2.64
CA GLU A 39 -7.42 -8.63 -3.20
C GLU A 39 -7.17 -8.90 -4.68
N SER A 40 -6.94 -7.86 -5.48
CA SER A 40 -6.75 -8.01 -6.93
C SER A 40 -5.42 -8.67 -7.30
N LEU A 41 -4.41 -8.54 -6.44
CA LEU A 41 -3.10 -9.17 -6.63
C LEU A 41 -2.92 -10.45 -5.81
N ALA A 42 -3.95 -10.88 -5.09
CA ALA A 42 -3.90 -12.03 -4.19
C ALA A 42 -2.65 -11.99 -3.29
N LEU A 43 -2.45 -10.86 -2.59
CA LEU A 43 -1.38 -10.71 -1.61
C LEU A 43 -1.79 -11.35 -0.28
N SER A 44 -0.94 -12.20 0.26
CA SER A 44 -1.01 -12.66 1.65
C SER A 44 -0.57 -11.57 2.63
N SER A 45 -0.89 -11.74 3.92
CA SER A 45 -0.43 -10.81 4.95
C SER A 45 1.10 -10.72 5.01
N ASN A 46 1.79 -11.86 4.81
CA ASN A 46 3.25 -11.92 4.85
C ASN A 46 3.88 -11.23 3.63
N GLU A 47 3.29 -11.40 2.44
CA GLU A 47 3.74 -10.68 1.24
C GLU A 47 3.57 -9.17 1.42
N LEU A 48 2.43 -8.70 1.94
CA LEU A 48 2.19 -7.27 2.16
C LEU A 48 3.17 -6.69 3.19
N SER A 49 3.40 -7.38 4.31
CA SER A 49 4.41 -6.96 5.29
C SER A 49 5.81 -6.86 4.68
N SER A 50 6.21 -7.89 3.92
CA SER A 50 7.54 -7.92 3.26
C SER A 50 7.68 -6.83 2.20
N LEU A 51 6.62 -6.54 1.44
CA LEU A 51 6.60 -5.44 0.47
C LEU A 51 6.69 -4.08 1.16
N ASN A 52 5.99 -3.90 2.28
CA ASN A 52 6.04 -2.66 3.03
C ASN A 52 7.44 -2.38 3.59
N GLU A 53 8.13 -3.39 4.12
CA GLU A 53 9.50 -3.24 4.63
C GLU A 53 10.49 -2.89 3.52
N ARG A 54 10.42 -3.59 2.38
CA ARG A 54 11.35 -3.38 1.25
C ARG A 54 11.12 -2.07 0.51
N LEU A 55 9.85 -1.75 0.22
CA LEU A 55 9.49 -0.55 -0.55
C LEU A 55 9.26 0.68 0.33
N ARG A 56 9.19 0.52 1.66
CA ARG A 56 8.72 1.55 2.60
C ARG A 56 7.42 2.18 2.11
N LEU A 57 6.40 1.35 1.80
CA LEU A 57 5.15 1.80 1.19
C LEU A 57 4.52 2.97 1.96
N TYR A 58 4.53 2.90 3.30
CA TYR A 58 4.04 3.96 4.19
C TYR A 58 4.72 5.33 4.01
N LEU A 59 5.93 5.38 3.45
CA LEU A 59 6.67 6.62 3.14
C LEU A 59 6.47 7.09 1.71
N LEU A 60 5.67 6.41 0.89
CA LEU A 60 5.44 6.84 -0.48
C LEU A 60 4.45 8.00 -0.57
N ARG A 61 3.48 8.07 0.36
CA ARG A 61 2.41 9.08 0.36
C ARG A 61 1.87 9.35 1.77
N CYS A 62 1.30 10.53 1.97
CA CYS A 62 0.54 10.85 3.18
C CYS A 62 -0.85 10.18 3.19
N PRO A 63 -1.61 10.21 4.31
CA PRO A 63 -2.92 9.54 4.42
C PRO A 63 -3.99 10.02 3.43
N VAL A 64 -3.88 11.25 2.90
CA VAL A 64 -4.77 11.76 1.84
C VAL A 64 -4.27 11.45 0.42
N GLY A 65 -3.15 10.72 0.33
CA GLY A 65 -2.57 10.18 -0.90
C GLY A 65 -1.67 11.12 -1.68
N HIS A 66 -1.22 12.26 -1.13
CA HIS A 66 -0.16 13.04 -1.77
C HIS A 66 1.18 12.35 -1.62
N LYS A 67 1.93 12.23 -2.72
CA LYS A 67 3.26 11.64 -2.74
C LYS A 67 4.23 12.47 -1.89
N PHE A 68 5.03 11.82 -1.06
CA PHE A 68 6.13 12.50 -0.38
C PHE A 68 7.27 12.79 -1.36
N LEU A 69 7.90 13.96 -1.21
CA LEU A 69 9.09 14.31 -1.98
C LEU A 69 10.30 13.63 -1.36
N ASP A 70 11.24 13.14 -2.18
CA ASP A 70 12.48 12.54 -1.69
C ASP A 70 13.50 13.64 -1.34
N ASP A 71 13.19 14.41 -0.29
CA ASP A 71 14.03 15.49 0.23
C ASP A 71 14.35 15.21 1.71
N PRO A 72 15.62 14.99 2.08
CA PRO A 72 16.02 14.77 3.46
C PRO A 72 15.59 15.88 4.43
N ALA A 73 15.45 17.13 3.98
CA ALA A 73 14.99 18.24 4.83
C ALA A 73 13.50 18.10 5.24
N LEU A 74 12.73 17.31 4.49
CA LEU A 74 11.31 17.05 4.73
C LEU A 74 11.08 15.75 5.52
N HIS A 75 12.15 15.10 5.97
CA HIS A 75 12.11 13.80 6.63
C HIS A 75 13.01 13.76 7.86
N ALA A 76 12.40 13.50 9.01
CA ALA A 76 13.07 13.08 10.24
C ALA A 76 12.83 11.57 10.46
N PRO A 77 13.58 10.91 11.37
CA PRO A 77 13.41 9.48 11.63
C PRO A 77 11.97 9.05 11.95
N ASP A 78 11.19 9.91 12.61
CA ASP A 78 9.84 9.63 13.09
C ASP A 78 8.76 10.57 12.53
N ALA A 79 9.13 11.51 11.63
CA ALA A 79 8.23 12.52 11.10
C ALA A 79 8.50 12.86 9.63
N HIS A 80 7.44 12.99 8.83
CA HIS A 80 7.51 13.25 7.39
C HIS A 80 6.57 14.37 6.99
N TYR A 81 7.10 15.37 6.28
CA TYR A 81 6.35 16.54 5.87
C TYR A 81 5.71 16.35 4.51
N CYS A 82 4.40 16.57 4.42
CA CYS A 82 3.69 16.63 3.16
C CYS A 82 3.54 18.09 2.73
N VAL A 83 4.23 18.47 1.65
CA VAL A 83 4.18 19.83 1.08
C VAL A 83 2.78 20.24 0.65
N GLU A 84 1.99 19.32 0.11
CA GLU A 84 0.61 19.59 -0.34
C GLU A 84 -0.33 19.83 0.85
N CYS A 85 -0.19 19.02 1.92
CA CYS A 85 -0.99 19.20 3.14
C CYS A 85 -0.46 20.32 4.04
N LYS A 86 0.77 20.78 3.81
CA LYS A 86 1.52 21.68 4.68
C LYS A 86 1.59 21.20 6.15
N ARG A 87 1.74 19.89 6.34
CA ARG A 87 1.64 19.24 7.66
C ARG A 87 2.65 18.10 7.82
N TRP A 88 3.12 17.94 9.07
CA TRP A 88 3.91 16.80 9.52
C TRP A 88 3.03 15.61 9.91
N PHE A 89 3.45 14.41 9.49
CA PHE A 89 2.87 13.13 9.87
C PHE A 89 3.93 12.31 10.59
N ASN A 90 3.55 11.69 11.72
CA ASN A 90 4.45 10.76 12.38
C ASN A 90 4.39 9.37 11.70
N GLU A 91 5.42 8.57 11.93
CA GLU A 91 5.53 7.24 11.34
C GLU A 91 4.34 6.32 11.65
N TRP A 92 3.83 6.36 12.88
CA TRP A 92 2.64 5.58 13.29
C TRP A 92 1.42 5.86 12.42
N THR A 93 1.13 7.14 12.18
CA THR A 93 0.00 7.56 11.33
C THR A 93 0.17 7.06 9.90
N LEU A 94 1.41 7.02 9.39
CA LEU A 94 1.68 6.58 8.03
C LEU A 94 1.58 5.06 7.87
N LYS A 95 1.95 4.30 8.90
CA LYS A 95 1.88 2.83 8.88
C LYS A 95 0.47 2.28 9.01
N ASP A 96 -0.44 3.03 9.63
CA ASP A 96 -1.76 2.56 10.05
C ASP A 96 -2.56 1.88 8.93
N GLU A 97 -2.63 2.49 7.74
CA GLU A 97 -3.36 1.92 6.59
C GLU A 97 -2.87 0.50 6.23
N ILE A 98 -1.54 0.32 6.22
CA ILE A 98 -0.93 -0.95 5.82
C ILE A 98 -1.04 -1.97 6.95
N GLU A 99 -0.84 -1.56 8.20
CA GLU A 99 -0.95 -2.44 9.37
C GLU A 99 -2.37 -2.97 9.57
N LEU A 100 -3.38 -2.12 9.36
CA LEU A 100 -4.79 -2.51 9.38
C LEU A 100 -5.10 -3.54 8.30
N GLU A 101 -4.57 -3.36 7.09
CA GLU A 101 -4.77 -4.32 6.00
C GLU A 101 -4.04 -5.64 6.24
N VAL A 102 -2.80 -5.60 6.75
CA VAL A 102 -2.08 -6.81 7.18
C VAL A 102 -2.89 -7.58 8.22
N ARG A 103 -3.49 -6.89 9.20
CA ARG A 103 -4.35 -7.51 10.22
C ARG A 103 -5.59 -8.16 9.60
N ARG A 104 -6.28 -7.45 8.70
CA ARG A 104 -7.45 -7.98 7.97
C ARG A 104 -7.10 -9.25 7.21
N LEU A 105 -5.97 -9.28 6.51
CA LEU A 105 -5.49 -10.44 5.76
C LEU A 105 -5.19 -11.63 6.69
N LYS A 106 -4.48 -11.41 7.80
CA LYS A 106 -4.22 -12.46 8.81
C LYS A 106 -5.51 -13.08 9.34
N GLU A 107 -6.50 -12.26 9.67
CA GLU A 107 -7.80 -12.75 10.14
C GLU A 107 -8.52 -13.58 9.06
N LYS A 108 -8.49 -13.14 7.80
CA LYS A 108 -9.09 -13.85 6.67
C LYS A 108 -8.41 -15.20 6.42
N GLU A 109 -7.09 -15.25 6.50
CA GLU A 109 -6.27 -16.47 6.38
C GLU A 109 -6.58 -17.46 7.53
N LEU A 110 -6.62 -16.98 8.78
CA LEU A 110 -6.97 -17.80 9.95
C LEU A 110 -8.38 -18.41 9.83
N ARG A 111 -9.35 -17.64 9.33
CA ARG A 111 -10.72 -18.13 9.11
C ARG A 111 -10.75 -19.24 8.06
N ARG A 112 -10.02 -19.08 6.95
CA ARG A 112 -9.93 -20.09 5.89
C ARG A 112 -9.35 -21.40 6.41
N THR A 113 -8.28 -21.36 7.20
CA THR A 113 -7.66 -22.57 7.77
C THR A 113 -8.62 -23.32 8.70
N LYS A 114 -9.41 -22.61 9.51
CA LYS A 114 -10.41 -23.21 10.41
C LYS A 114 -11.58 -23.86 9.66
N THR A 115 -11.98 -23.30 8.51
CA THR A 115 -13.06 -23.87 7.70
C THR A 115 -12.58 -25.07 6.87
N SER A 116 -11.31 -25.15 6.50
CA SER A 116 -10.74 -26.28 5.76
C SER A 116 -10.40 -27.52 6.62
N THR A 117 -10.46 -27.40 7.96
CA THR A 117 -10.26 -28.51 8.90
C THR A 117 -11.57 -29.14 9.40
N LEU A 118 -12.72 -28.70 8.87
CA LEU A 118 -14.06 -29.24 9.08
C LEU A 118 -14.56 -29.90 7.80
#